data_AF-A0A7U3Q3J5-F1
#
_entry.id   AF-A0A7U3Q3J5-F1
#
_cell.length_a   1.000
_cell.length_b   1.000
_cell.length_c   1.000
_cell.angle_alpha   90.00
_cell.angle_beta   90.00
_cell.angle_gamma   90.00
#
_symmetry.space_group_name_H-M   'P 1'
#
loop_
_entity.id
_entity.type
_entity.pdbx_description
1 polymer ?
#
loop_
_entity_poly.entity_id
_entity_poly.type
_entity_poly.pdbx_seq_one_letter_code
_entity_poly.pdbx_strand_id
1 'polypeptide(L)'
;MKKLLLLVLIAVSISAFGQKFSYSKRINGLWGNWETPSYNMFVYKLIGTTDIYNEFIIYGAYDHPSKYILKVIMLGQVVETDKKKRKEAIKSGKWYEYPAMVEYYTANMSDRFKDIINRWPLDGYNTDFEKHYVPATVTIPPYKDKPVNYNIWFEELGLAIQLK
;
A
#
# COMPACT_ATOMS: atom_id res chain seq x y z
N MET A 1 32.00 23.41 22.23
CA MET A 1 30.58 23.50 21.82
C MET A 1 30.27 22.77 20.51
N LYS A 2 31.10 22.85 19.45
CA LYS A 2 30.86 22.13 18.18
C LYS A 2 30.77 20.60 18.30
N LYS A 3 31.52 19.98 19.22
CA LYS A 3 31.50 18.52 19.46
C LYS A 3 30.23 18.02 20.17
N LEU A 4 29.53 18.88 20.92
CA LEU A 4 28.29 18.51 21.62
C LEU A 4 27.09 18.52 20.65
N LEU A 5 27.08 19.42 19.67
CA LEU A 5 26.05 19.49 18.63
C LEU A 5 26.04 18.23 17.74
N LEU A 6 27.22 17.65 17.46
CA LEU A 6 27.33 16.45 16.63
C LEU A 6 26.70 15.22 17.30
N LEU A 7 26.83 15.11 18.63
CA LEU A 7 26.23 14.03 19.43
C LEU A 7 24.70 14.14 19.52
N VAL A 8 24.15 15.35 19.52
CA VAL A 8 22.69 15.58 19.46
C VAL A 8 22.14 15.25 18.07
N LEU A 9 22.86 15.57 16.99
CA LEU A 9 22.46 15.20 15.62
C LEU A 9 22.43 13.67 15.38
N ILE A 10 23.32 12.91 16.03
CA ILE A 10 23.34 11.44 15.97
C ILE A 10 22.26 10.82 16.88
N ALA A 11 21.84 11.52 17.94
CA ALA A 11 20.76 11.05 18.81
C ALA A 11 19.35 11.34 18.24
N VAL A 12 19.22 12.31 17.33
CA VAL A 12 17.95 12.66 16.65
C VAL A 12 17.72 11.85 15.37
N SER A 13 18.62 10.95 14.97
CA SER A 13 18.24 9.83 14.07
C SER A 13 17.39 8.80 14.83
N ILE A 14 16.36 9.29 15.51
CA ILE A 14 15.26 8.54 16.09
C ILE A 14 14.70 7.75 14.92
N SER A 15 14.93 6.44 14.99
CA SER A 15 14.31 5.37 14.23
C SER A 15 13.18 5.88 13.34
N ALA A 16 13.47 6.03 12.05
CA ALA A 16 12.44 6.08 11.02
C ALA A 16 11.70 4.72 11.09
N PHE A 17 10.74 4.61 12.00
CA PHE A 17 9.89 3.45 12.11
C PHE A 17 9.17 3.31 10.77
N GLY A 18 9.55 2.29 10.01
CA GLY A 18 8.91 1.99 8.73
C GLY A 18 7.40 1.87 8.91
N GLN A 19 6.66 2.46 7.98
CA GLN A 19 5.20 2.52 8.06
C GLN A 19 4.65 1.09 7.92
N LYS A 20 3.83 0.65 8.88
CA LYS A 20 3.37 -0.75 8.96
C LYS A 20 2.01 -0.91 8.30
N PHE A 21 1.74 -2.08 7.73
CA PHE A 21 0.40 -2.36 7.19
C PHE A 21 -0.12 -3.71 7.65
N SER A 22 -1.42 -3.88 7.53
CA SER A 22 -2.10 -5.17 7.54
C SER A 22 -2.73 -5.41 6.18
N TYR A 23 -2.98 -6.67 5.84
CA TYR A 23 -3.60 -7.01 4.56
C TYR A 23 -4.61 -8.15 4.70
N SER A 24 -5.52 -8.24 3.75
CA SER A 24 -6.37 -9.42 3.53
C SER A 24 -6.51 -9.64 2.03
N LYS A 25 -6.73 -10.88 1.62
CA LYS A 25 -6.80 -11.31 0.23
C LYS A 25 -8.20 -11.82 -0.06
N ARG A 26 -8.74 -11.46 -1.21
CA ARG A 26 -9.97 -12.04 -1.76
C ARG A 26 -9.60 -12.94 -2.92
N ILE A 27 -9.80 -14.23 -2.73
CA ILE A 27 -9.51 -15.28 -3.71
C ILE A 27 -10.80 -16.06 -3.93
N ASN A 28 -11.14 -16.34 -5.19
CA ASN A 28 -12.36 -17.08 -5.55
C ASN A 28 -13.63 -16.54 -4.89
N GLY A 29 -13.75 -15.22 -4.79
CA GLY A 29 -14.94 -14.58 -4.24
C GLY A 29 -14.91 -14.31 -2.73
N LEU A 30 -13.99 -14.91 -1.98
CA LEU A 30 -14.00 -14.96 -0.52
C LEU A 30 -12.82 -14.21 0.09
N TRP A 31 -13.12 -13.36 1.08
CA TRP A 31 -12.09 -12.67 1.87
C TRP A 31 -11.49 -13.60 2.92
N GLY A 32 -10.16 -13.61 3.00
CA GLY A 32 -9.41 -14.29 4.05
C GLY A 32 -9.27 -13.44 5.33
N ASN A 33 -8.54 -14.00 6.29
CA ASN A 33 -8.21 -13.30 7.53
C ASN A 33 -7.32 -12.09 7.28
N TRP A 34 -7.36 -11.14 8.21
CA TRP A 34 -6.39 -10.05 8.24
C TRP A 34 -5.06 -10.56 8.79
N GLU A 35 -3.99 -10.26 8.06
CA GLU A 35 -2.62 -10.62 8.40
C GLU A 35 -1.78 -9.35 8.59
N THR A 36 -0.64 -9.51 9.26
CA THR A 36 0.45 -8.52 9.28
C THR A 36 1.67 -9.15 8.64
N PRO A 37 2.46 -8.40 7.84
CA PRO A 37 3.71 -8.91 7.30
C PRO A 37 4.57 -9.55 8.38
N SER A 38 5.01 -10.79 8.16
CA SER A 38 5.84 -11.53 9.10
C SER A 38 7.09 -10.73 9.47
N TYR A 39 7.44 -10.71 10.77
CA TYR A 39 8.64 -10.07 11.30
C TYR A 39 8.83 -8.58 10.93
N ASN A 40 7.76 -7.87 10.53
CA ASN A 40 7.84 -6.53 9.94
C ASN A 40 8.77 -6.46 8.70
N MET A 41 8.86 -7.55 7.91
CA MET A 41 9.72 -7.62 6.73
C MET A 41 9.31 -6.66 5.62
N PHE A 42 8.06 -6.21 5.61
CA PHE A 42 7.52 -5.30 4.60
C PHE A 42 6.91 -4.07 5.25
N VAL A 43 7.10 -2.95 4.57
CA VAL A 43 6.60 -1.63 4.96
C VAL A 43 5.96 -0.97 3.74
N TYR A 44 5.17 0.07 3.99
CA TYR A 44 4.61 0.89 2.93
C TYR A 44 5.24 2.29 2.89
N LYS A 45 5.09 2.94 1.74
CA LYS A 45 5.33 4.38 1.59
C LYS A 45 4.25 4.97 0.70
N LEU A 46 3.58 6.00 1.22
CA LEU A 46 2.71 6.86 0.42
C LEU A 46 3.56 7.85 -0.39
N ILE A 47 3.25 8.01 -1.66
CA ILE A 47 3.91 8.94 -2.59
C ILE A 47 2.86 9.94 -3.06
N GLY A 48 3.18 11.22 -2.86
CA GLY A 48 2.28 12.32 -3.20
C GLY A 48 2.43 13.47 -2.22
N THR A 49 1.40 14.30 -2.13
CA THR A 49 1.29 15.39 -1.15
C THR A 49 0.33 15.00 -0.04
N THR A 50 0.21 15.82 1.00
CA THR A 50 -0.76 15.63 2.08
C THR A 50 -2.21 15.49 1.61
N ASP A 51 -2.53 16.13 0.49
CA ASP A 51 -3.90 16.23 -0.05
C ASP A 51 -4.13 15.34 -1.27
N ILE A 52 -3.05 14.75 -1.82
CA ILE A 52 -3.06 13.90 -3.01
C ILE A 52 -2.14 12.71 -2.77
N TYR A 53 -2.70 11.54 -2.50
CA TYR A 53 -1.95 10.29 -2.56
C TYR A 53 -2.07 9.73 -3.98
N ASN A 54 -1.08 10.02 -4.83
CA ASN A 54 -1.09 9.51 -6.19
C ASN A 54 -0.69 8.04 -6.24
N GLU A 55 0.19 7.62 -5.34
CA GLU A 55 0.73 6.27 -5.37
C GLU A 55 1.01 5.76 -3.96
N PHE A 56 0.99 4.45 -3.80
CA PHE A 56 1.66 3.82 -2.67
C PHE A 56 2.45 2.60 -3.12
N ILE A 57 3.52 2.34 -2.40
CA ILE A 57 4.39 1.19 -2.63
C ILE A 57 4.50 0.36 -1.37
N ILE A 58 4.62 -0.95 -1.55
CA ILE A 58 5.01 -1.91 -0.51
C ILE A 58 6.39 -2.45 -0.88
N TYR A 59 7.32 -2.42 0.05
CA TYR A 59 8.71 -2.80 -0.17
C TYR A 59 9.32 -3.43 1.08
N GLY A 60 10.47 -4.09 0.92
CA GLY A 60 11.20 -4.68 2.04
C GLY A 60 11.66 -3.62 3.04
N ALA A 61 11.50 -3.87 4.34
CA ALA A 61 11.83 -2.91 5.40
C ALA A 61 13.31 -2.48 5.41
N TYR A 62 14.18 -3.33 4.88
CA TYR A 62 15.63 -3.10 4.78
C TYR A 62 16.07 -2.72 3.36
N ASP A 63 15.12 -2.55 2.44
CA ASP A 63 15.40 -2.22 1.05
C ASP A 63 15.14 -0.76 0.73
N HIS A 64 15.77 -0.31 -0.35
CA HIS A 64 15.41 0.96 -0.95
C HIS A 64 13.99 0.87 -1.54
N PRO A 65 13.12 1.88 -1.38
CA PRO A 65 11.73 1.82 -1.87
C PRO A 65 11.57 1.63 -3.39
N SER A 66 12.62 1.86 -4.18
CA SER A 66 12.62 1.53 -5.62
C SER A 66 12.59 0.02 -5.90
N LYS A 67 12.90 -0.82 -4.90
CA LYS A 67 12.77 -2.28 -4.93
C LYS A 67 11.44 -2.73 -4.31
N TYR A 68 10.35 -2.10 -4.74
CA TYR A 68 9.00 -2.44 -4.27
C TYR A 68 8.56 -3.81 -4.79
N ILE A 69 7.71 -4.49 -4.02
CA ILE A 69 7.04 -5.73 -4.41
C ILE A 69 5.64 -5.47 -5.00
N LEU A 70 5.08 -4.29 -4.71
CA LEU A 70 3.80 -3.82 -5.21
C LEU A 70 3.85 -2.29 -5.29
N LYS A 71 3.44 -1.73 -6.42
CA LYS A 71 3.15 -0.30 -6.58
C LYS A 71 1.73 -0.15 -7.06
N VAL A 72 0.97 0.74 -6.42
CA VAL A 72 -0.41 1.07 -6.81
C VAL A 72 -0.47 2.55 -7.11
N ILE A 73 -0.88 2.88 -8.33
CA ILE A 73 -1.02 4.24 -8.85
C ILE A 73 -2.51 4.52 -8.95
N MET A 74 -3.03 5.44 -8.14
CA MET A 74 -4.43 5.81 -8.09
C MET A 74 -4.64 7.08 -8.91
N LEU A 75 -5.34 6.96 -10.04
CA LEU A 75 -5.50 8.05 -10.99
C LEU A 75 -6.56 9.03 -10.49
N GLY A 76 -6.12 10.25 -10.15
CA GLY A 76 -7.01 11.33 -9.74
C GLY A 76 -7.56 11.18 -8.31
N GLN A 77 -6.92 10.39 -7.45
CA GLN A 77 -7.31 10.35 -6.04
C GLN A 77 -7.04 11.71 -5.38
N VAL A 78 -8.09 12.29 -4.81
CA VAL A 78 -8.02 13.47 -3.95
C VAL A 78 -8.53 13.10 -2.57
N VAL A 79 -7.79 13.47 -1.52
CA VAL A 79 -8.27 13.30 -0.15
C VAL A 79 -9.36 14.34 0.09
N GLU A 80 -10.56 13.90 0.46
CA GLU A 80 -11.66 14.83 0.71
C GLU A 80 -11.39 15.63 1.98
N THR A 81 -11.06 16.91 1.83
CA THR A 81 -10.70 17.81 2.94
C THR A 81 -11.93 18.43 3.59
N ASP A 82 -13.10 18.43 2.94
CA ASP A 82 -14.34 18.93 3.51
C ASP A 82 -14.95 17.95 4.53
N LYS A 83 -14.95 18.36 5.80
CA LYS A 83 -15.51 17.59 6.92
C LYS A 83 -17.00 17.27 6.75
N LYS A 84 -17.78 18.14 6.11
CA LYS A 84 -19.21 17.93 5.88
C LYS A 84 -19.42 16.81 4.86
N LYS A 85 -18.71 16.87 3.73
CA LYS A 85 -18.75 15.82 2.70
C LYS A 85 -18.29 14.46 3.23
N ARG A 86 -17.21 14.42 4.02
CA ARG A 86 -16.78 13.17 4.69
C ARG A 86 -17.87 12.59 5.62
N LYS A 87 -18.54 13.44 6.41
CA LYS A 87 -19.66 12.99 7.26
C LYS A 87 -20.84 12.45 6.45
N GLU A 88 -21.15 13.07 5.32
CA GLU A 88 -22.20 12.59 4.41
C GLU A 88 -21.83 11.24 3.78
N ALA A 89 -20.58 11.04 3.37
CA ALA A 89 -20.07 9.76 2.88
C ALA A 89 -20.17 8.66 3.96
N ILE A 90 -19.81 8.97 5.21
CA ILE A 90 -19.97 8.05 6.35
C ILE A 90 -21.43 7.68 6.58
N LYS A 91 -22.34 8.67 6.59
CA LYS A 91 -23.78 8.44 6.81
C LYS A 91 -24.43 7.63 5.69
N SER A 92 -24.01 7.87 4.44
CA SER A 92 -24.53 7.16 3.27
C SER A 92 -23.86 5.81 3.04
N GLY A 93 -22.74 5.54 3.70
CA GLY A 93 -21.92 4.37 3.43
C GLY A 93 -21.30 4.38 2.03
N LYS A 94 -21.24 5.54 1.35
CA LYS A 94 -20.71 5.65 -0.02
C LYS A 94 -19.20 5.46 -0.01
N TRP A 95 -18.74 4.50 -0.81
CA TRP A 95 -17.32 4.25 -1.04
C TRP A 95 -16.78 5.24 -2.07
N TYR A 96 -15.52 5.61 -1.91
CA TYR A 96 -14.78 6.31 -2.95
C TYR A 96 -14.19 5.27 -3.90
N GLU A 97 -14.24 5.53 -5.19
CA GLU A 97 -13.73 4.61 -6.22
C GLU A 97 -12.82 5.38 -7.17
N TYR A 98 -11.64 4.81 -7.43
CA TYR A 98 -10.63 5.42 -8.28
C TYR A 98 -10.12 4.40 -9.30
N PRO A 99 -10.05 4.75 -10.59
CA PRO A 99 -9.29 3.96 -11.54
C PRO A 99 -7.81 3.94 -11.13
N ALA A 100 -7.15 2.81 -11.30
CA ALA A 100 -5.79 2.61 -10.85
C ALA A 100 -4.98 1.73 -11.81
N MET A 101 -3.67 1.72 -11.60
CA MET A 101 -2.74 0.76 -12.18
C MET A 101 -1.95 0.09 -11.07
N VAL A 102 -1.79 -1.23 -11.15
CA VAL A 102 -0.95 -2.00 -10.24
C VAL A 102 0.29 -2.45 -11.00
N GLU A 103 1.45 -2.25 -10.39
CA GLU A 103 2.71 -2.82 -10.83
C GLU A 103 3.19 -3.86 -9.82
N TYR A 104 3.56 -5.03 -10.31
CA TYR A 104 4.09 -6.13 -9.50
C TYR A 104 5.09 -6.96 -10.31
N TYR A 105 5.73 -7.92 -9.66
CA TYR A 105 6.73 -8.77 -10.27
C TYR A 105 6.38 -10.26 -10.09
N THR A 106 6.70 -11.08 -11.09
CA THR A 106 6.57 -12.55 -11.00
C THR A 106 7.87 -13.26 -11.38
N ALA A 107 8.07 -14.43 -10.79
CA ALA A 107 9.27 -15.25 -10.98
C ALA A 107 8.93 -16.63 -11.53
N ASN A 108 9.90 -17.24 -12.20
CA ASN A 108 9.82 -18.62 -12.68
C ASN A 108 8.58 -18.86 -13.55
N MET A 109 7.78 -19.89 -13.24
CA MET A 109 6.56 -20.27 -13.98
C MET A 109 5.30 -19.50 -13.53
N SER A 110 5.45 -18.35 -12.86
CA SER A 110 4.31 -17.51 -12.46
C SER A 110 4.12 -16.41 -13.49
N ASP A 111 2.95 -16.38 -14.14
CA ASP A 111 2.67 -15.45 -15.23
C ASP A 111 1.85 -14.25 -14.75
N ARG A 112 1.08 -14.41 -13.67
CA ARG A 112 0.10 -13.41 -13.18
C ARG A 112 0.10 -13.29 -11.66
N PHE A 113 -0.54 -12.25 -11.13
CA PHE A 113 -0.58 -12.05 -9.67
C PHE A 113 -1.32 -13.17 -8.94
N LYS A 114 -2.34 -13.75 -9.58
CA LYS A 114 -3.08 -14.91 -9.04
C LYS A 114 -2.17 -16.11 -8.72
N ASP A 115 -1.03 -16.23 -9.40
CA ASP A 115 -0.10 -17.34 -9.21
C ASP A 115 0.75 -17.15 -7.95
N ILE A 116 0.90 -15.90 -7.48
CA ILE A 116 1.71 -15.55 -6.30
C ILE A 116 0.89 -15.07 -5.09
N ILE A 117 -0.40 -14.73 -5.26
CA ILE A 117 -1.23 -14.08 -4.20
C ILE A 117 -1.27 -14.88 -2.90
N ASN A 118 -1.25 -16.21 -2.97
CA ASN A 118 -1.27 -17.06 -1.77
C ASN A 118 -0.02 -16.83 -0.90
N ARG A 119 1.14 -16.63 -1.50
CA ARG A 119 2.42 -16.42 -0.81
C ARG A 119 2.80 -14.95 -0.65
N TRP A 120 2.14 -14.03 -1.34
CA TRP A 120 2.31 -12.59 -1.15
C TRP A 120 2.09 -12.20 0.32
N PRO A 121 2.89 -11.31 0.94
CA PRO A 121 3.95 -10.48 0.36
C PRO A 121 5.34 -11.14 0.27
N LEU A 122 5.50 -12.41 0.68
CA LEU A 122 6.81 -13.09 0.65
C LEU A 122 7.30 -13.31 -0.80
N ASP A 123 6.36 -13.61 -1.69
CA ASP A 123 6.60 -13.68 -3.13
C ASP A 123 6.40 -12.30 -3.78
N GLY A 124 7.34 -11.91 -4.65
CA GLY A 124 7.35 -10.60 -5.33
C GLY A 124 8.70 -9.89 -5.26
N TYR A 125 9.71 -10.55 -4.70
CA TYR A 125 11.02 -9.97 -4.43
C TYR A 125 12.05 -10.39 -5.48
N ASN A 126 12.36 -9.54 -6.46
CA ASN A 126 13.66 -9.39 -7.13
C ASN A 126 13.49 -8.41 -8.31
N THR A 127 14.49 -7.56 -8.60
CA THR A 127 14.54 -6.74 -9.81
C THR A 127 14.74 -7.56 -11.09
N ASP A 128 15.17 -8.81 -10.98
CA ASP A 128 15.38 -9.74 -12.11
C ASP A 128 14.09 -10.46 -12.54
N PHE A 129 12.96 -10.15 -11.91
CA PHE A 129 11.66 -10.75 -12.19
C PHE A 129 10.91 -10.00 -13.29
N GLU A 130 9.99 -10.70 -13.95
CA GLU A 130 9.15 -10.07 -14.97
C GLU A 130 8.23 -9.06 -14.30
N LYS A 131 8.24 -7.83 -14.83
CA LYS A 131 7.43 -6.72 -14.31
C LYS A 131 6.12 -6.64 -15.09
N HIS A 132 5.02 -6.61 -14.35
CA HIS A 132 3.67 -6.51 -14.88
C HIS A 132 3.05 -5.16 -14.58
N TYR A 133 2.21 -4.68 -15.50
CA TYR A 133 1.40 -3.47 -15.37
C TYR A 133 -0.04 -3.85 -15.68
N VAL A 134 -0.92 -3.82 -14.69
CA VAL A 134 -2.30 -4.25 -14.85
C VAL A 134 -3.29 -3.16 -14.46
N PRO A 135 -4.39 -2.99 -15.21
CA PRO A 135 -5.45 -2.09 -14.81
C PRO A 135 -6.10 -2.59 -13.52
N ALA A 136 -6.48 -1.64 -12.66
CA ALA A 136 -7.08 -1.92 -11.38
C ALA A 136 -8.15 -0.87 -11.04
N THR A 137 -8.96 -1.20 -10.03
CA THR A 137 -9.82 -0.23 -9.34
C THR A 137 -9.43 -0.22 -7.88
N VAL A 138 -9.27 0.96 -7.28
CA VAL A 138 -9.12 1.09 -5.83
C VAL A 138 -10.41 1.63 -5.25
N THR A 139 -10.98 0.92 -4.28
CA THR A 139 -12.11 1.40 -3.50
C THR A 139 -11.70 1.67 -2.06
N ILE A 140 -12.17 2.78 -1.52
CA ILE A 140 -11.83 3.28 -0.19
C ILE A 140 -13.13 3.47 0.60
N PRO A 141 -13.30 2.81 1.75
CA PRO A 141 -14.47 3.03 2.58
C PRO A 141 -14.48 4.46 3.14
N PRO A 142 -15.65 5.00 3.49
CA PRO A 142 -15.74 6.35 4.07
C PRO A 142 -14.91 6.47 5.35
N TYR A 143 -14.21 7.61 5.51
CA TYR A 143 -13.23 7.84 6.58
C TYR A 143 -13.44 9.21 7.26
N LYS A 144 -12.97 9.33 8.51
CA LYS A 144 -13.10 10.55 9.32
C LYS A 144 -12.04 11.60 9.00
N ASP A 145 -10.79 11.18 8.90
CA ASP A 145 -9.64 12.08 8.76
C ASP A 145 -8.90 11.82 7.45
N LYS A 146 -8.20 10.69 7.36
CA LYS A 146 -7.49 10.24 6.17
C LYS A 146 -7.85 8.80 5.82
N PRO A 147 -7.77 8.41 4.54
CA PRO A 147 -7.96 7.03 4.13
C PRO A 147 -6.83 6.15 4.67
N VAL A 148 -7.21 5.07 5.35
CA VAL A 148 -6.27 4.06 5.88
C VAL A 148 -6.58 2.66 5.37
N ASN A 149 -7.76 2.43 4.80
CA ASN A 149 -8.13 1.14 4.22
C ASN A 149 -8.31 1.31 2.71
N TYR A 150 -7.68 0.42 1.94
CA TYR A 150 -7.68 0.44 0.48
C TYR A 150 -8.00 -0.96 -0.01
N ASN A 151 -9.03 -1.11 -0.82
CA ASN A 151 -9.34 -2.36 -1.50
C ASN A 151 -8.93 -2.22 -2.96
N ILE A 152 -7.97 -3.03 -3.38
CA ILE A 152 -7.38 -3.00 -4.72
C ILE A 152 -7.96 -4.18 -5.49
N TRP A 153 -8.59 -3.91 -6.62
CA TRP A 153 -9.28 -4.89 -7.44
C TRP A 153 -8.58 -5.00 -8.80
N PHE A 154 -8.05 -6.18 -9.09
CA PHE A 154 -7.31 -6.46 -10.32
C PHE A 154 -7.27 -7.97 -10.56
N GLU A 155 -7.27 -8.38 -11.83
CA GLU A 155 -7.18 -9.80 -12.22
C GLU A 155 -8.21 -10.73 -11.54
N GLU A 156 -9.44 -10.24 -11.29
CA GLU A 156 -10.51 -10.94 -10.56
C GLU A 156 -10.21 -11.21 -9.07
N LEU A 157 -9.12 -10.65 -8.55
CA LEU A 157 -8.70 -10.72 -7.16
C LEU A 157 -9.04 -9.44 -6.41
N GLY A 158 -9.06 -9.53 -5.08
CA GLY A 158 -9.08 -8.37 -4.19
C GLY A 158 -7.89 -8.41 -3.25
N LEU A 159 -7.23 -7.27 -3.07
CA LEU A 159 -6.19 -7.08 -2.06
C LEU A 159 -6.59 -5.89 -1.17
N ALA A 160 -6.98 -6.18 0.06
CA ALA A 160 -7.28 -5.16 1.06
C ALA A 160 -6.00 -4.82 1.82
N ILE A 161 -5.66 -3.54 1.89
CA ILE A 161 -4.50 -3.01 2.61
C ILE A 161 -5.00 -2.01 3.65
N GLN A 162 -4.59 -2.22 4.90
CA GLN A 162 -4.80 -1.28 5.99
C GLN A 162 -3.46 -0.67 6.40
N LEU A 163 -3.31 0.62 6.21
CA LEU A 163 -2.15 1.42 6.60
C LEU A 163 -2.23 1.75 8.10
N LYS A 164 -1.12 1.58 8.82
CA LYS A 164 -0.97 1.86 10.25
C LYS A 164 0.09 2.92 10.51
#